data_AF-A0AAJ5JE79-F1
#
_entry.id   AF-A0AAJ5JE79-F1
#
_cell.length_a   1.000
_cell.length_b   1.000
_cell.length_c   1.000
_cell.angle_alpha   90.00
_cell.angle_beta   90.00
_cell.angle_gamma   90.00
#
_symmetry.space_group_name_H-M   'P 1'
#
loop_
_entity.id
_entity.type
_entity.pdbx_description
1 polymer ?
#
loop_
_entity_poly.entity_id
_entity_poly.type
_entity_poly.pdbx_seq_one_letter_code
_entity_poly.pdbx_strand_id
1 'polypeptide(L)'
;MLIPGKPVKPGACADPLRTPLQERELLRDLARKAEEELMGVQMASMDELTLLSNRHGFTALAQQGLDVCQQLKKPATLLLFNIDDFKHINYLYGRAEGDNALKTFADVLRIAFRESDVIGRLGSDKFVALLTGSSVVEIPAIRVRLEEILEERNATVHRGYDIRFSIGQLECNPQVPGSIEELLAQADVFTWQTIDLRP
;
A
#
# COMPACT_ATOMS: atom_id res chain seq x y z
N MET A 1 4.09 41.66 -77.32
CA MET A 1 4.28 40.21 -77.33
C MET A 1 3.83 39.66 -76.00
N LEU A 2 2.82 38.78 -75.99
CA LEU A 2 2.35 38.07 -74.79
C LEU A 2 3.38 37.02 -74.37
N ILE A 3 3.70 36.96 -73.08
CA ILE A 3 4.30 35.76 -72.46
C ILE A 3 3.29 35.29 -71.39
N PRO A 4 2.71 34.07 -71.50
CA PRO A 4 1.67 33.62 -70.59
C PRO A 4 2.24 33.20 -69.23
N GLY A 5 1.53 33.55 -68.16
CA GLY A 5 1.84 33.14 -66.79
C GLY A 5 1.72 31.63 -66.59
N LYS A 6 2.71 31.05 -65.92
CA LYS A 6 2.62 29.68 -65.38
C LYS A 6 1.64 29.69 -64.20
N PRO A 7 0.67 28.76 -64.13
CA PRO A 7 -0.14 28.62 -62.92
C PRO A 7 0.71 28.02 -61.79
N VAL A 8 0.70 28.70 -60.64
CA VAL A 8 1.20 28.16 -59.37
C VAL A 8 0.20 27.09 -58.91
N LYS A 9 0.68 25.86 -58.68
CA LYS A 9 -0.14 24.78 -58.10
C LYS A 9 -0.57 25.20 -56.67
N PRO A 10 -1.85 25.03 -56.29
CA PRO A 10 -2.25 25.22 -54.90
C PRO A 10 -1.59 24.15 -54.03
N GLY A 11 -1.05 24.58 -52.89
CA GLY A 11 -0.43 23.71 -51.90
C GLY A 11 -1.37 22.61 -51.44
N ALA A 12 -0.85 21.38 -51.41
CA ALA A 12 -1.53 20.22 -50.86
C ALA A 12 -1.40 20.18 -49.33
N CYS A 13 -2.43 19.60 -48.71
CA CYS A 13 -2.55 19.16 -47.32
C CYS A 13 -2.67 20.25 -46.25
N ALA A 14 -3.87 20.81 -46.12
CA ALA A 14 -4.41 21.04 -44.78
C ALA A 14 -4.95 19.69 -44.28
N ASP A 15 -4.38 19.18 -43.19
CA ASP A 15 -4.95 18.05 -42.43
C ASP A 15 -6.44 18.35 -42.18
N PRO A 16 -7.39 17.42 -42.44
CA PRO A 16 -8.78 17.70 -42.19
C PRO A 16 -8.96 17.85 -40.67
N LEU A 17 -9.25 19.07 -40.22
CA LEU A 17 -9.67 19.34 -38.85
C LEU A 17 -10.79 18.36 -38.49
N ARG A 18 -10.58 17.56 -37.44
CA ARG A 18 -11.59 16.60 -36.95
C ARG A 18 -12.89 17.34 -36.71
N THR A 19 -14.01 16.72 -37.10
CA THR A 19 -15.32 17.28 -36.77
C THR A 19 -15.52 17.28 -35.24
N PRO A 20 -16.35 18.18 -34.69
CA PRO A 20 -16.62 18.21 -33.25
C PRO A 20 -17.13 16.88 -32.68
N LEU A 21 -17.82 16.07 -33.48
CA LEU A 21 -18.27 14.74 -33.09
C LEU A 21 -17.12 13.74 -32.99
N GLN A 22 -16.21 13.74 -33.97
CA GLN A 22 -15.00 12.90 -33.97
C GLN A 22 -14.03 13.28 -32.83
N GLU A 23 -13.92 14.58 -32.53
CA GLU A 23 -13.12 15.07 -31.41
C GLU A 23 -13.72 14.63 -30.07
N ARG A 24 -15.05 14.72 -29.91
CA ARG A 24 -15.74 14.27 -28.69
C ARG A 24 -15.66 12.76 -28.48
N GLU A 25 -15.70 11.98 -29.56
CA GLU A 25 -15.54 10.52 -29.53
C GLU A 25 -14.10 10.14 -29.13
N LEU A 26 -13.10 10.77 -29.72
CA LEU A 26 -11.70 10.57 -29.35
C LEU A 26 -11.44 10.92 -27.87
N LEU A 27 -11.97 12.05 -27.39
CA LEU A 27 -11.81 12.45 -25.99
C LEU A 27 -12.40 11.42 -25.02
N ARG A 28 -13.53 10.79 -25.37
CA ARG A 28 -14.12 9.70 -24.58
C ARG A 28 -13.25 8.45 -24.58
N ASP A 29 -12.73 8.06 -25.74
CA ASP A 29 -11.84 6.90 -25.84
C ASP A 29 -10.53 7.11 -25.08
N LEU A 30 -9.97 8.33 -25.12
CA LEU A 30 -8.79 8.69 -24.34
C LEU A 30 -9.10 8.68 -22.83
N ALA A 31 -10.23 9.23 -22.41
CA ALA A 31 -10.65 9.19 -21.01
C ALA A 31 -10.81 7.75 -20.51
N ARG A 32 -11.47 6.88 -21.29
CA ARG A 32 -11.63 5.46 -20.95
C ARG A 32 -10.29 4.74 -20.83
N LYS A 33 -9.36 4.97 -21.75
CA LYS A 33 -8.01 4.38 -21.67
C LYS A 33 -7.25 4.86 -20.43
N ALA A 34 -7.34 6.16 -20.11
CA ALA A 34 -6.72 6.72 -18.92
C ALA A 34 -7.33 6.14 -17.63
N GLU A 35 -8.65 5.92 -17.58
CA GLU A 35 -9.32 5.25 -16.46
C GLU A 35 -8.87 3.79 -16.32
N GLU A 36 -8.81 3.03 -17.42
CA GLU A 36 -8.32 1.65 -17.45
C GLU A 36 -6.86 1.57 -16.97
N GLU A 37 -6.00 2.47 -17.44
CA GLU A 37 -4.60 2.57 -16.99
C GLU A 37 -4.52 2.92 -15.49
N LEU A 38 -5.32 3.87 -15.02
CA LEU A 38 -5.33 4.28 -13.61
C LEU A 38 -5.82 3.14 -12.70
N MET A 39 -6.87 2.42 -13.11
CA MET A 39 -7.34 1.21 -12.41
C MET A 39 -6.26 0.12 -12.42
N GLY A 40 -5.55 -0.06 -13.53
CA GLY A 40 -4.42 -0.99 -13.64
C GLY A 40 -3.31 -0.66 -12.64
N VAL A 41 -2.95 0.62 -12.49
CA VAL A 41 -1.96 1.08 -11.49
C VAL A 41 -2.45 0.87 -10.06
N GLN A 42 -3.72 1.14 -9.77
CA GLN A 42 -4.31 0.91 -8.45
C GLN A 42 -4.30 -0.59 -8.10
N MET A 43 -4.74 -1.45 -9.00
CA MET A 43 -4.71 -2.91 -8.80
C MET A 43 -3.28 -3.43 -8.62
N ALA A 44 -2.33 -2.90 -9.40
CA ALA A 44 -0.91 -3.24 -9.26
C ALA A 44 -0.29 -2.80 -7.92
N SER A 45 -0.95 -1.94 -7.16
CA SER A 45 -0.50 -1.41 -5.87
C SER A 45 -1.15 -2.09 -4.66
N MET A 46 -2.05 -3.06 -4.88
CA MET A 46 -2.78 -3.76 -3.84
C MET A 46 -2.35 -5.23 -3.74
N ASP A 47 -2.46 -5.81 -2.54
CA ASP A 47 -2.35 -7.25 -2.31
C ASP A 47 -3.70 -7.90 -2.60
N GLU A 48 -3.74 -8.84 -3.54
CA GLU A 48 -4.99 -9.44 -4.03
C GLU A 48 -5.74 -10.21 -2.93
N LEU A 49 -5.02 -10.76 -1.95
CA LEU A 49 -5.63 -11.57 -0.89
C LEU A 49 -6.26 -10.72 0.19
N THR A 50 -5.53 -9.71 0.66
CA THR A 50 -5.89 -8.90 1.83
C THR A 50 -6.45 -7.54 1.47
N LEU A 51 -6.39 -7.11 0.21
CA LEU A 51 -6.82 -5.78 -0.25
C LEU A 51 -6.19 -4.64 0.56
N LEU A 52 -5.03 -4.86 1.16
CA LEU A 52 -4.16 -3.81 1.66
C LEU A 52 -3.21 -3.38 0.54
N SER A 53 -2.50 -2.27 0.71
CA SER A 53 -1.42 -1.94 -0.22
C SER A 53 -0.38 -3.07 -0.20
N ASN A 54 0.04 -3.52 -1.38
CA ASN A 54 1.20 -4.41 -1.46
C ASN A 54 2.49 -3.62 -1.16
N ARG A 55 3.65 -4.29 -1.17
CA ARG A 55 4.93 -3.63 -0.92
C ARG A 55 5.15 -2.38 -1.78
N HIS A 56 4.84 -2.46 -3.08
CA HIS A 56 5.03 -1.33 -3.99
C HIS A 56 4.11 -0.16 -3.64
N GLY A 57 2.81 -0.43 -3.49
CA GLY A 57 1.83 0.59 -3.11
C GLY A 57 2.11 1.21 -1.75
N PHE A 58 2.47 0.39 -0.77
CA PHE A 58 2.85 0.86 0.56
C PHE A 58 4.06 1.79 0.50
N THR A 59 5.14 1.39 -0.17
CA THR A 59 6.36 2.21 -0.24
C THR A 59 6.05 3.57 -0.87
N ALA A 60 5.29 3.62 -1.96
CA ALA A 60 4.93 4.86 -2.62
C ALA A 60 4.10 5.80 -1.72
N LEU A 61 3.02 5.27 -1.11
CA LEU A 61 2.12 6.06 -0.26
C LEU A 61 2.79 6.48 1.05
N ALA A 62 3.53 5.57 1.68
CA ALA A 62 4.24 5.84 2.92
C ALA A 62 5.37 6.86 2.70
N GLN A 63 6.04 6.85 1.54
CA GLN A 63 7.08 7.85 1.26
C GLN A 63 6.48 9.25 1.19
N GLN A 64 5.34 9.42 0.52
CA GLN A 64 4.62 10.69 0.50
C GLN A 64 4.23 11.15 1.92
N GLY A 65 3.71 10.24 2.75
CA GLY A 65 3.37 10.54 4.14
C GLY A 65 4.59 10.95 4.98
N LEU A 66 5.72 10.28 4.78
CA LEU A 66 6.98 10.57 5.45
C LEU A 66 7.54 11.93 5.02
N ASP A 67 7.52 12.25 3.73
CA ASP A 67 7.99 13.54 3.19
C ASP A 67 7.18 14.70 3.79
N VAL A 68 5.87 14.56 3.90
CA VAL A 68 4.99 15.55 4.56
C VAL A 68 5.36 15.70 6.04
N CYS A 69 5.63 14.60 6.74
CA CYS A 69 6.06 14.64 8.14
C CYS A 69 7.39 15.38 8.30
N GLN A 70 8.38 15.12 7.45
CA GLN A 70 9.67 15.82 7.45
C GLN A 70 9.50 17.32 7.19
N GLN A 71 8.72 17.70 6.17
CA GLN A 71 8.46 19.11 5.84
C GLN A 71 7.79 19.86 6.99
N LEU A 72 6.82 19.23 7.65
CA LEU A 72 6.08 19.82 8.78
C LEU A 72 6.78 19.64 10.13
N LYS A 73 7.97 19.02 10.16
CA LYS A 73 8.70 18.63 11.38
C LYS A 73 7.83 17.84 12.36
N LYS A 74 6.93 17.01 11.84
CA LYS A 74 6.08 16.12 12.63
C LYS A 74 6.70 14.73 12.70
N PRO A 75 6.60 14.04 13.85
CA PRO A 75 7.07 12.67 13.97
C PRO A 75 6.21 11.71 13.13
N ALA A 76 6.83 10.62 12.71
CA ALA A 76 6.14 9.46 12.17
C ALA A 76 6.70 8.18 12.80
N THR A 77 5.92 7.11 12.79
CA THR A 77 6.33 5.81 13.33
C THR A 77 5.98 4.72 12.35
N LEU A 78 6.95 3.87 12.04
CA LEU A 78 6.75 2.67 11.24
C LEU A 78 6.54 1.50 12.19
N LEU A 79 5.44 0.78 11.99
CA LEU A 79 5.11 -0.44 12.74
C LEU A 79 5.20 -1.62 11.80
N LEU A 80 5.80 -2.70 12.28
CA LEU A 80 5.88 -3.96 11.56
C LEU A 80 5.20 -5.05 12.35
N PHE A 81 4.46 -5.89 11.67
CA PHE A 81 3.71 -6.98 12.27
C PHE A 81 4.06 -8.29 11.60
N ASN A 82 4.10 -9.35 12.39
CA ASN A 82 4.14 -10.72 11.88
C ASN A 82 3.07 -11.55 12.58
N ILE A 83 2.34 -12.39 11.84
CA ILE A 83 1.48 -13.40 12.46
C ILE A 83 2.36 -14.48 13.09
N ASP A 84 2.18 -14.73 14.37
CA ASP A 84 2.95 -15.73 15.11
C ASP A 84 2.58 -17.14 14.63
N ASP A 85 3.56 -18.03 14.51
CA ASP A 85 3.39 -19.43 14.10
C ASP A 85 2.62 -19.63 12.77
N PHE A 86 2.66 -18.66 11.85
CA PHE A 86 1.90 -18.73 10.59
C PHE A 86 2.21 -19.98 9.73
N LYS A 87 3.47 -20.43 9.72
CA LYS A 87 3.86 -21.68 9.05
C LYS A 87 3.18 -22.90 9.68
N HIS A 88 3.00 -22.89 10.99
CA HIS A 88 2.31 -23.94 11.74
C HIS A 88 0.83 -23.98 11.36
N ILE A 89 0.17 -22.82 11.30
CA ILE A 89 -1.23 -22.71 10.85
C ILE A 89 -1.39 -23.34 9.47
N ASN A 90 -0.55 -22.95 8.51
CA ASN A 90 -0.56 -23.52 7.16
C ASN A 90 -0.33 -25.04 7.14
N TYR A 91 0.54 -25.54 8.01
CA TYR A 91 0.88 -26.96 8.07
C TYR A 91 -0.26 -27.81 8.62
N LEU A 92 -0.90 -27.38 9.71
CA LEU A 92 -1.96 -28.15 10.38
C LEU A 92 -3.34 -27.98 9.74
N TYR A 93 -3.68 -26.76 9.31
CA TYR A 93 -5.03 -26.42 8.85
C TYR A 93 -5.11 -26.18 7.33
N GLY A 94 -3.97 -26.19 6.65
CA GLY A 94 -3.87 -26.00 5.21
C GLY A 94 -3.77 -24.53 4.79
N ARG A 95 -3.34 -24.32 3.54
CA ARG A 95 -3.09 -22.97 3.00
C ARG A 95 -4.33 -22.09 2.94
N ALA A 96 -5.49 -22.67 2.63
CA ALA A 96 -6.74 -21.91 2.58
C ALA A 96 -7.09 -21.30 3.94
N GLU A 97 -6.76 -22.00 5.03
CA GLU A 97 -6.98 -21.46 6.37
C GLU A 97 -5.91 -20.44 6.77
N GLY A 98 -4.66 -20.63 6.32
CA GLY A 98 -3.65 -19.57 6.40
C GLY A 98 -4.10 -18.28 5.69
N ASP A 99 -4.70 -18.40 4.51
CA ASP A 99 -5.27 -17.27 3.78
C ASP A 99 -6.40 -16.58 4.57
N ASN A 100 -7.24 -17.34 5.26
CA ASN A 100 -8.27 -16.80 6.15
C ASN A 100 -7.67 -16.06 7.37
N ALA A 101 -6.58 -16.58 7.93
CA ALA A 101 -5.87 -15.92 9.02
C ALA A 101 -5.29 -14.57 8.57
N LEU A 102 -4.68 -14.52 7.36
CA LEU A 102 -4.16 -13.29 6.77
C LEU A 102 -5.25 -12.25 6.52
N LYS A 103 -6.40 -12.67 5.97
CA LYS A 103 -7.57 -11.79 5.77
C LYS A 103 -8.10 -11.24 7.10
N THR A 104 -8.24 -12.12 8.10
CA THR A 104 -8.71 -11.72 9.44
C THR A 104 -7.79 -10.67 10.03
N PHE A 105 -6.47 -10.89 9.97
CA PHE A 105 -5.50 -9.94 10.52
C PHE A 105 -5.50 -8.61 9.74
N ALA A 106 -5.62 -8.65 8.41
CA ALA A 106 -5.74 -7.44 7.59
C ALA A 106 -7.00 -6.61 7.96
N ASP A 107 -8.12 -7.27 8.23
CA ASP A 107 -9.34 -6.61 8.69
C ASP A 107 -9.14 -5.95 10.07
N VAL A 108 -8.44 -6.62 10.99
CA VAL A 108 -8.08 -6.05 12.30
C VAL A 108 -7.25 -4.78 12.13
N LEU A 109 -6.25 -4.80 11.26
CA LEU A 109 -5.44 -3.61 10.97
C LEU A 109 -6.29 -2.47 10.40
N ARG A 110 -7.20 -2.76 9.46
CA ARG A 110 -8.11 -1.74 8.88
C ARG A 110 -9.02 -1.10 9.91
N ILE A 111 -9.52 -1.87 10.89
CA ILE A 111 -10.40 -1.36 11.94
C ILE A 111 -9.61 -0.54 12.96
N ALA A 112 -8.41 -1.00 13.30
CA ALA A 112 -7.60 -0.35 14.31
C ALA A 112 -7.01 0.98 13.80
N PHE A 113 -6.49 1.04 12.58
CA PHE A 113 -5.80 2.23 12.09
C PHE A 113 -6.74 3.25 11.45
N ARG A 114 -6.31 4.51 11.43
CA ARG A 114 -7.08 5.62 10.85
C ARG A 114 -6.92 5.62 9.33
N GLU A 115 -7.82 6.30 8.62
CA GLU A 115 -7.68 6.47 7.16
C GLU A 115 -6.41 7.23 6.75
N SER A 116 -5.87 8.07 7.63
CA SER A 116 -4.62 8.80 7.40
C SER A 116 -3.36 7.93 7.56
N ASP A 117 -3.50 6.75 8.15
CA ASP A 117 -2.40 5.82 8.35
C ASP A 117 -2.26 4.95 7.10
N VAL A 118 -1.03 4.76 6.63
CA VAL A 118 -0.77 3.90 5.48
C VAL A 118 -0.54 2.49 6.00
N ILE A 119 -1.29 1.51 5.51
CA ILE A 119 -1.16 0.11 5.91
C ILE A 119 -0.90 -0.78 4.69
N GLY A 120 -0.08 -1.81 4.87
CA GLY A 120 0.29 -2.69 3.77
C GLY A 120 0.70 -4.09 4.18
N ARG A 121 0.71 -4.99 3.20
CA ARG A 121 1.26 -6.34 3.32
C ARG A 121 2.56 -6.42 2.52
N LEU A 122 3.63 -6.79 3.21
CA LEU A 122 4.98 -6.82 2.64
C LEU A 122 5.36 -8.18 2.04
N GLY A 123 4.64 -9.24 2.39
CA GLY A 123 4.89 -10.61 1.95
C GLY A 123 4.05 -11.64 2.72
N SER A 124 4.60 -12.86 2.88
CA SER A 124 3.99 -14.05 3.50
C SER A 124 3.02 -13.73 4.64
N ASP A 125 3.55 -13.35 5.81
CA ASP A 125 2.85 -13.08 7.08
C ASP A 125 3.20 -11.71 7.66
N LYS A 126 3.97 -10.92 6.89
CA LYS A 126 4.47 -9.61 7.28
C LYS A 126 3.55 -8.49 6.84
N PHE A 127 3.14 -7.66 7.80
CA PHE A 127 2.36 -6.44 7.58
C PHE A 127 3.12 -5.22 8.10
N VAL A 128 2.70 -4.06 7.65
CA VAL A 128 3.34 -2.78 8.00
C VAL A 128 2.31 -1.67 8.10
N ALA A 129 2.56 -0.70 8.98
CA ALA A 129 1.81 0.54 9.06
C ALA A 129 2.75 1.74 9.22
N LEU A 130 2.48 2.85 8.53
CA LEU A 130 3.09 4.16 8.79
C LEU A 130 2.06 5.06 9.46
N LEU A 131 2.37 5.49 10.68
CA LEU A 131 1.55 6.43 11.45
C LEU A 131 2.14 7.83 11.33
N THR A 132 1.37 8.76 10.77
CA THR A 132 1.81 10.15 10.58
C THR A 132 1.32 11.04 11.72
N GLY A 133 2.15 11.99 12.17
CA GLY A 133 1.75 12.97 13.17
C GLY A 133 1.58 12.44 14.59
N SER A 134 2.06 11.22 14.87
CA SER A 134 2.13 10.67 16.22
C SER A 134 3.59 10.60 16.66
N SER A 135 3.94 11.31 17.74
CA SER A 135 5.20 11.06 18.46
C SER A 135 5.11 9.71 19.15
N VAL A 136 6.26 9.04 19.38
CA VAL A 136 6.43 7.79 20.13
C VAL A 136 5.10 7.13 20.46
N VAL A 137 4.59 6.34 19.52
CA VAL A 137 3.29 5.73 19.74
C VAL A 137 3.44 4.71 20.86
N GLU A 138 2.56 4.76 21.84
CA GLU A 138 2.55 3.77 22.91
C GLU A 138 2.19 2.41 22.30
N ILE A 139 3.22 1.63 21.99
CA ILE A 139 3.07 0.24 21.53
C ILE A 139 2.14 -0.56 22.43
N PRO A 140 2.16 -0.42 23.78
CA PRO A 140 1.18 -1.08 24.62
C PRO A 140 -0.27 -0.74 24.26
N ALA A 141 -0.59 0.52 23.97
CA ALA A 141 -1.95 0.93 23.62
C ALA A 141 -2.38 0.39 22.24
N ILE A 142 -1.48 0.43 21.25
CA ILE A 142 -1.76 -0.17 19.93
C ILE A 142 -1.94 -1.68 20.06
N ARG A 143 -1.07 -2.33 20.82
CA ARG A 143 -1.10 -3.77 21.07
C ARG A 143 -2.44 -4.16 21.68
N VAL A 144 -2.83 -3.53 22.80
CA VAL A 144 -4.09 -3.83 23.50
C VAL A 144 -5.26 -3.68 22.55
N ARG A 145 -5.35 -2.57 21.80
CA ARG A 145 -6.43 -2.36 20.83
C ARG A 145 -6.50 -3.43 19.76
N LEU A 146 -5.35 -3.85 19.21
CA LEU A 146 -5.30 -4.91 18.19
C LEU A 146 -5.67 -6.27 18.79
N GLU A 147 -5.18 -6.57 19.99
CA GLU A 147 -5.47 -7.81 20.73
C GLU A 147 -6.96 -7.91 21.05
N GLU A 148 -7.62 -6.85 21.54
CA GLU A 148 -9.06 -6.82 21.82
C GLU A 148 -9.90 -7.16 20.58
N ILE A 149 -9.62 -6.53 19.44
CA ILE A 149 -10.32 -6.81 18.18
C ILE A 149 -10.06 -8.24 17.72
N LEU A 150 -8.82 -8.71 17.86
CA LEU A 150 -8.44 -10.05 17.40
C LEU A 150 -9.02 -11.16 18.29
N GLU A 151 -9.10 -10.95 19.60
CA GLU A 151 -9.75 -11.86 20.54
C GLU A 151 -11.23 -12.04 20.22
N GLU A 152 -11.95 -10.96 19.91
CA GLU A 152 -13.35 -11.05 19.46
C GLU A 152 -13.48 -11.90 18.18
N ARG A 153 -12.57 -11.70 17.22
CA ARG A 153 -12.54 -12.48 15.96
C ARG A 153 -12.12 -13.93 16.17
N ASN A 154 -11.25 -14.22 17.13
CA ASN A 154 -10.84 -15.58 17.49
C ASN A 154 -12.02 -16.33 18.15
N ALA A 155 -12.71 -15.67 19.08
CA ALA A 155 -13.87 -16.23 19.78
C ALA A 155 -15.05 -16.54 18.84
N THR A 156 -15.26 -15.73 17.80
CA THR A 156 -16.45 -15.87 16.93
C THR A 156 -16.31 -17.00 15.90
N VAL A 157 -15.11 -17.27 15.39
CA VAL A 157 -14.92 -18.15 14.21
C VAL A 157 -14.54 -19.59 14.60
N HIS A 158 -14.16 -19.85 15.86
CA HIS A 158 -13.88 -21.20 16.40
C HIS A 158 -12.98 -22.08 15.50
N ARG A 159 -11.86 -21.53 15.05
CA ARG A 159 -10.91 -22.18 14.11
C ARG A 159 -10.14 -23.36 14.71
N GLY A 160 -10.15 -23.48 16.05
CA GLY A 160 -9.31 -24.43 16.78
C GLY A 160 -7.89 -23.92 17.08
N TYR A 161 -7.61 -22.65 16.79
CA TYR A 161 -6.39 -21.92 17.15
C TYR A 161 -6.70 -20.42 17.25
N ASP A 162 -5.84 -19.68 17.96
CA ASP A 162 -5.91 -18.23 18.06
C ASP A 162 -4.89 -17.60 17.13
N ILE A 163 -5.30 -16.59 16.36
CA ILE A 163 -4.35 -15.73 15.64
C ILE A 163 -3.67 -14.85 16.69
N ARG A 164 -2.34 -14.81 16.68
CA ARG A 164 -1.48 -13.96 17.51
C ARG A 164 -0.49 -13.23 16.62
N PHE A 165 0.10 -12.16 17.14
CA PHE A 165 1.04 -11.36 16.39
C PHE A 165 2.16 -10.77 17.25
N SER A 166 3.31 -10.62 16.59
CA SER A 166 4.42 -9.84 17.07
C SER A 166 4.42 -8.47 16.39
N ILE A 167 4.77 -7.42 17.13
CA ILE A 167 4.87 -6.04 16.63
C ILE A 167 6.25 -5.47 16.96
N GLY A 168 6.89 -4.88 15.95
CA GLY A 168 8.10 -4.08 16.06
C GLY A 168 7.83 -2.63 15.67
N GLN A 169 8.68 -1.70 16.10
CA GLN A 169 8.56 -0.29 15.78
C GLN A 169 9.88 0.34 15.36
N LEU A 170 9.81 1.31 14.47
CA LEU A 170 10.90 2.20 14.12
C LEU A 170 10.39 3.65 14.13
N GLU A 171 11.03 4.49 14.94
CA GLU A 171 10.74 5.92 14.97
C GLU A 171 11.40 6.61 13.78
N CYS A 172 10.62 7.41 13.06
CA CYS A 172 11.12 8.20 11.95
C CYS A 172 11.49 9.59 12.47
N ASN A 173 12.80 9.90 12.53
CA ASN A 173 13.25 11.22 12.92
C ASN A 173 12.97 12.24 11.80
N PRO A 174 12.08 13.23 12.00
CA PRO A 174 11.73 14.17 10.93
C PRO A 174 12.85 15.16 10.58
N GLN A 175 13.93 15.22 11.37
CA GLN A 175 15.10 16.06 11.08
C GLN A 175 16.19 15.32 10.30
N VAL A 176 16.07 14.00 10.15
CA VAL A 176 17.02 13.19 9.38
C VAL A 176 16.30 12.76 8.10
N PRO A 177 16.75 13.24 6.93
CA PRO A 177 16.23 12.74 5.66
C PRO A 177 16.42 11.23 5.61
N GLY A 178 15.36 10.51 5.25
CA GLY A 178 15.36 9.08 5.08
C GLY A 178 14.22 8.65 4.18
N SER A 179 14.37 7.46 3.60
CA SER A 179 13.36 6.83 2.76
C SER A 179 12.65 5.69 3.49
N ILE A 180 11.42 5.41 3.08
CA ILE A 180 10.68 4.23 3.53
C ILE A 180 11.44 2.95 3.17
N GLU A 181 12.13 2.92 2.05
CA GLU A 181 12.91 1.75 1.63
C GLU A 181 14.07 1.46 2.58
N GLU A 182 14.79 2.49 3.05
CA GLU A 182 15.83 2.35 4.08
C GLU A 182 15.26 1.87 5.42
N LEU A 183 14.11 2.42 5.82
CA LEU A 183 13.45 2.02 7.07
C LEU A 183 12.95 0.57 7.01
N LEU A 184 12.39 0.15 5.88
CA LEU A 184 11.99 -1.24 5.63
C LEU A 184 13.21 -2.17 5.62
N ALA A 185 14.33 -1.76 5.03
CA ALA A 185 15.57 -2.53 5.05
C ALA A 185 16.12 -2.71 6.47
N GLN A 186 16.08 -1.66 7.30
CA GLN A 186 16.44 -1.75 8.72
C GLN A 186 15.51 -2.69 9.50
N ALA A 187 14.21 -2.62 9.22
CA ALA A 187 13.21 -3.46 9.86
C ALA A 187 13.38 -4.96 9.52
N ASP A 188 13.72 -5.28 8.27
CA ASP A 188 13.94 -6.67 7.85
C ASP A 188 15.13 -7.30 8.59
N VAL A 189 16.16 -6.52 8.97
CA VAL A 189 17.26 -6.98 9.82
C VAL A 189 16.78 -7.23 11.26
N PHE A 190 15.97 -6.31 11.80
CA PHE A 190 15.47 -6.40 13.18
C PHE A 190 14.51 -7.57 13.41
N THR A 191 13.72 -7.90 12.37
CA THR A 191 12.76 -9.02 12.41
C THR A 191 13.44 -10.36 12.70
N TRP A 192 14.72 -10.54 12.37
CA TRP A 192 15.47 -11.76 12.72
C TRP A 192 15.96 -11.81 14.17
N GLN A 193 16.22 -10.65 14.78
CA GLN A 193 16.75 -10.59 16.16
C GLN A 193 15.65 -10.77 17.22
N THR A 194 14.41 -10.42 16.92
CA THR A 194 13.29 -10.55 17.87
C THR A 194 12.64 -11.95 17.85
N ILE A 195 12.83 -12.72 16.78
CA ILE A 195 12.35 -14.12 16.69
C ILE A 195 13.12 -15.03 17.66
N ASP A 196 14.34 -14.67 18.06
CA ASP A 196 15.22 -15.49 18.91
C ASP A 196 15.11 -15.17 20.42
N LEU A 197 14.19 -14.28 20.81
CA LEU A 197 14.03 -13.84 22.21
C LEU A 197 12.60 -14.02 22.70
N ARG A 198 12.12 -15.27 22.71
CA ARG A 198 11.24 -15.73 23.79
C ARG A 198 11.63 -17.16 24.21
N PRO A 199 11.60 -17.45 25.52
CA PRO A 199 11.93 -18.77 26.07
C PRO A 199 10.94 -19.86 25.65
#